data_AF-A0ABC9TWQ6-F1
#
_entry.id   AF-A0ABC9TWQ6-F1
#
_cell.length_a   1.000
_cell.length_b   1.000
_cell.length_c   1.000
_cell.angle_alpha   90.00
_cell.angle_beta   90.00
_cell.angle_gamma   90.00
#
_symmetry.space_group_name_H-M   'P 1'
#
loop_
_entity.id
_entity.type
_entity.pdbx_description
1 polymer ?
#
loop_
_entity_poly.entity_id
_entity_poly.type
_entity_poly.pdbx_seq_one_letter_code
_entity_poly.pdbx_strand_id
1 'polypeptide(L)'
;MIMKANIFNIQRFSIHDGPGIRTVVFFKGCPLRCPWCSNPESQHRPPQILWDKKKCFYGHLCEVKCPAGCLNFENNNLVFSADNCTGCKSCITQCPGKALTFVGNMMELDEVMEEVLKDMDFYQESKGGVTLSGGEVLVQPDFAAALLKKCKENGIHTALETTAFSTPLVFSKVLANTDLLLLDIKHYNDREHIKYTGVSNQSILENLDFAVTMKVPVVARIPVIPSVNNTIQDAKEFVKLLKEHRVDTVNLLPFHQFGEKKYEELQVPYQLKDVKALRPEDMTEYYNVFKNAGLNVSM
;
A
#
# COMPACT_ATOMS: atom_id res chain seq x y z
N MET A 1 8.44 0.21 26.63
CA MET A 1 7.26 0.78 25.94
C MET A 1 6.66 -0.31 25.07
N ILE A 2 5.34 -0.47 25.08
CA ILE A 2 4.65 -1.38 24.17
C ILE A 2 4.74 -0.79 22.76
N MET A 3 5.23 -1.57 21.80
CA MET A 3 5.42 -1.13 20.42
C MET A 3 4.08 -1.14 19.68
N LYS A 4 3.69 -0.01 19.08
CA LYS A 4 2.43 0.15 18.34
C LYS A 4 2.67 0.68 16.93
N ALA A 5 1.81 0.31 16.00
CA ALA A 5 1.75 0.89 14.66
C ALA A 5 0.32 1.24 14.28
N ASN A 6 0.19 2.22 13.39
CA ASN A 6 -1.07 2.57 12.77
C ASN A 6 -1.33 1.65 11.57
N ILE A 7 -2.21 0.67 11.76
CA ILE A 7 -2.62 -0.33 10.78
C ILE A 7 -4.05 -0.03 10.33
N PHE A 8 -4.28 0.14 9.04
CA PHE A 8 -5.61 0.47 8.53
C PHE A 8 -6.42 -0.74 8.08
N ASN A 9 -5.76 -1.85 7.76
CA ASN A 9 -6.41 -3.10 7.40
C ASN A 9 -5.49 -4.30 7.66
N ILE A 10 -6.07 -5.45 8.00
CA ILE A 10 -5.40 -6.76 7.94
C ILE A 10 -6.27 -7.64 7.07
N GLN A 11 -5.82 -7.93 5.86
CA GLN A 11 -6.55 -8.75 4.91
C GLN A 11 -5.99 -10.16 4.92
N ARG A 12 -6.84 -11.10 5.28
CA ARG A 12 -6.57 -12.53 5.25
C ARG A 12 -6.91 -13.09 3.87
N PHE A 13 -6.28 -14.19 3.47
CA PHE A 13 -6.50 -14.87 2.19
C PHE A 13 -6.21 -14.06 0.91
N SER A 14 -5.15 -13.26 0.91
CA SER A 14 -4.64 -12.61 -0.30
C SER A 14 -3.87 -13.57 -1.21
N ILE A 15 -4.07 -13.46 -2.53
CA ILE A 15 -3.41 -14.31 -3.55
C ILE A 15 -2.57 -13.52 -4.57
N HIS A 16 -2.61 -12.19 -4.52
CA HIS A 16 -1.89 -11.32 -5.46
C HIS A 16 -0.72 -10.57 -4.81
N ASP A 17 -0.55 -10.69 -3.49
CA ASP A 17 0.41 -9.92 -2.69
C ASP A 17 1.69 -10.72 -2.39
N GLY A 18 2.04 -11.65 -3.29
CA GLY A 18 3.16 -12.57 -3.18
C GLY A 18 2.75 -14.04 -3.42
N PRO A 19 3.68 -14.99 -3.32
CA PRO A 19 3.40 -16.41 -3.54
C PRO A 19 2.55 -17.00 -2.41
N GLY A 20 1.72 -17.98 -2.78
CA GLY A 20 0.81 -18.69 -1.87
C GLY A 20 -0.32 -17.80 -1.34
N ILE A 21 -1.02 -18.31 -0.34
CA ILE A 21 -2.06 -17.58 0.41
C ILE A 21 -1.36 -16.73 1.46
N ARG A 22 -1.67 -15.44 1.50
CA ARG A 22 -1.00 -14.49 2.39
C ARG A 22 -1.97 -13.71 3.25
N THR A 23 -1.50 -13.34 4.44
CA THR A 23 -2.12 -12.25 5.21
C THR A 23 -1.35 -10.97 4.96
N VAL A 24 -2.07 -9.93 4.55
CA VAL A 24 -1.49 -8.62 4.25
C VAL A 24 -1.81 -7.66 5.37
N VAL A 25 -0.77 -7.11 5.98
CA VAL A 25 -0.89 -6.09 7.02
C VAL A 25 -0.65 -4.74 6.38
N PHE A 26 -1.69 -3.90 6.32
CA PHE A 26 -1.66 -2.63 5.64
C PHE A 26 -1.38 -1.47 6.60
N PHE A 27 -0.17 -0.92 6.50
CA PHE A 27 0.31 0.21 7.29
C PHE A 27 -0.26 1.54 6.78
N LYS A 28 -0.53 2.45 7.70
CA LYS A 28 -0.98 3.79 7.39
C LYS A 28 0.18 4.79 7.34
N GLY A 29 0.01 5.81 6.50
CA GLY A 29 1.02 6.79 6.12
C GLY A 29 1.71 6.41 4.82
N CYS A 30 1.81 7.34 3.87
CA CYS A 30 2.66 7.22 2.69
C CYS A 30 3.30 8.58 2.40
N PRO A 31 4.61 8.67 2.08
CA PRO A 31 5.22 9.93 1.68
C PRO A 31 4.90 10.31 0.23
N LEU A 32 4.48 9.35 -0.61
CA LEU A 32 4.11 9.59 -2.00
C LEU A 32 2.65 10.07 -2.13
N ARG A 33 2.35 10.77 -3.22
CA ARG A 33 1.02 11.29 -3.59
C ARG A 33 0.62 10.90 -5.01
N CYS A 34 0.76 9.61 -5.33
CA CYS A 34 0.42 9.07 -6.64
C CYS A 34 -1.06 9.36 -6.98
N PRO A 35 -1.37 9.91 -8.18
CA PRO A 35 -2.74 10.23 -8.56
C PRO A 35 -3.60 8.99 -8.86
N TRP A 36 -2.97 7.81 -9.01
CA TRP A 36 -3.62 6.50 -9.19
C TRP A 36 -3.65 5.65 -7.90
N CYS A 37 -3.51 6.25 -6.72
CA CYS A 37 -3.46 5.49 -5.47
C CYS A 37 -4.78 4.73 -5.23
N SER A 38 -4.73 3.41 -5.17
CA SER A 38 -5.91 2.57 -4.90
C SER A 38 -6.39 2.63 -3.45
N ASN A 39 -5.54 3.14 -2.56
CA ASN A 39 -5.78 3.23 -1.11
C ASN A 39 -5.49 4.67 -0.62
N PRO A 40 -6.21 5.71 -1.07
CA PRO A 40 -5.94 7.09 -0.66
C PRO A 40 -6.00 7.30 0.86
N GLU A 41 -6.78 6.48 1.56
CA GLU A 41 -6.91 6.46 3.01
C GLU A 41 -5.63 5.99 3.73
N SER A 42 -4.66 5.44 3.01
CA SER A 42 -3.34 5.10 3.56
C SER A 42 -2.36 6.27 3.51
N GLN A 43 -2.61 7.33 2.75
CA GLN A 43 -1.62 8.39 2.51
C GLN A 43 -1.32 9.25 3.75
N HIS A 44 -2.34 9.60 4.51
CA HIS A 44 -2.19 10.38 5.74
C HIS A 44 -1.87 9.47 6.93
N ARG A 45 -0.93 9.90 7.79
CA ARG A 45 -0.56 9.17 9.02
C ARG A 45 -1.66 9.18 10.09
N PRO A 46 -2.31 10.31 10.43
CA PRO A 46 -3.38 10.32 11.42
C PRO A 46 -4.59 9.51 10.94
N PRO A 47 -5.40 8.94 11.86
CA PRO A 47 -6.62 8.23 11.49
C PRO A 47 -7.54 9.08 10.63
N GLN A 48 -8.43 8.44 9.88
CA GLN A 48 -9.44 9.08 9.05
C GLN A 48 -10.79 8.38 9.18
N ILE A 49 -11.86 9.08 8.80
CA ILE A 49 -13.20 8.53 8.68
C ILE A 49 -13.57 8.49 7.21
N LEU A 50 -13.88 7.30 6.69
CA LEU A 50 -14.56 7.15 5.40
C LEU A 50 -16.05 7.32 5.62
N TRP A 51 -16.70 8.15 4.81
CA TRP A 51 -18.11 8.45 4.91
C TRP A 51 -18.88 8.08 3.64
N ASP A 52 -19.66 7.00 3.72
CA ASP A 52 -20.59 6.58 2.68
C ASP A 52 -21.87 7.43 2.76
N LYS A 53 -21.89 8.53 1.99
CA LYS A 53 -23.02 9.49 1.96
C LYS A 53 -24.37 8.82 1.66
N LYS A 54 -24.37 7.73 0.87
CA LYS A 54 -25.59 7.02 0.46
C LYS A 54 -26.25 6.28 1.61
N LYS A 55 -25.48 5.92 2.64
CA LYS A 55 -25.96 5.24 3.85
C LYS A 55 -26.27 6.21 5.00
N CYS A 56 -25.94 7.48 4.85
CA CYS A 56 -26.07 8.46 5.91
C CYS A 56 -27.49 9.03 5.97
N PHE A 57 -28.14 8.91 7.13
CA PHE A 57 -29.45 9.54 7.39
C PHE A 57 -29.36 11.01 7.77
N TYR A 58 -28.16 11.61 7.80
CA TYR A 58 -27.93 13.00 8.24
C TYR A 58 -28.54 13.30 9.63
N GLY A 59 -28.51 12.32 10.54
CA GLY A 59 -29.05 12.46 11.90
C GLY A 59 -28.08 13.06 12.92
N HIS A 60 -26.87 13.47 12.51
CA HIS A 60 -25.83 14.10 13.35
C HIS A 60 -25.39 13.33 14.62
N LEU A 61 -25.78 12.05 14.76
CA LEU A 61 -25.40 11.25 15.92
C LEU A 61 -23.89 11.08 16.08
N CYS A 62 -23.14 11.00 14.96
CA CYS A 62 -21.69 10.89 15.02
C CYS A 62 -21.00 12.12 15.61
N GLU A 63 -21.58 13.31 15.42
CA GLU A 63 -21.16 14.58 16.02
C GLU A 63 -21.53 14.61 17.51
N VAL A 64 -22.81 14.36 17.84
CA VAL A 64 -23.32 14.38 19.22
C VAL A 64 -22.68 13.32 20.12
N LYS A 65 -22.37 12.13 19.58
CA LYS A 65 -21.83 10.99 20.33
C LYS A 65 -20.30 10.91 20.29
N CYS A 66 -19.62 11.82 19.62
CA CYS A 66 -18.15 11.89 19.67
C CYS A 66 -17.72 12.56 20.99
N PRO A 67 -17.13 11.84 21.96
CA PRO A 67 -16.77 12.41 23.25
C PRO A 67 -15.69 13.50 23.14
N ALA A 68 -14.86 13.41 22.10
CA ALA A 68 -13.77 14.33 21.83
C ALA A 68 -14.14 15.46 20.87
N GLY A 69 -15.41 15.53 20.40
CA GLY A 69 -15.86 16.60 19.50
C GLY A 69 -15.15 16.64 18.15
N CYS A 70 -14.68 15.50 17.63
CA CYS A 70 -13.85 15.43 16.43
C CYS A 70 -14.63 15.44 15.10
N LEU A 71 -15.96 15.45 15.15
CA LEU A 71 -16.84 15.31 13.99
C LEU A 71 -17.86 16.42 14.01
N ASN A 72 -18.02 17.09 12.87
CA ASN A 72 -19.04 18.10 12.64
C ASN A 72 -19.49 18.04 11.18
N PHE A 73 -20.59 18.72 10.86
CA PHE A 73 -21.05 18.89 9.48
C PHE A 73 -20.89 20.34 9.03
N GLU A 74 -20.24 20.55 7.89
CA GLU A 74 -20.07 21.84 7.24
C GLU A 74 -20.59 21.78 5.82
N ASN A 75 -21.57 22.61 5.46
CA ASN A 75 -22.20 22.60 4.13
C ASN A 75 -22.65 21.20 3.68
N ASN A 76 -23.29 20.44 4.59
CA ASN A 76 -23.68 19.04 4.41
C ASN A 76 -22.52 18.04 4.16
N ASN A 77 -21.28 18.42 4.42
CA ASN A 77 -20.13 17.52 4.39
C ASN A 77 -19.68 17.18 5.80
N LEU A 78 -19.39 15.90 6.04
CA LEU A 78 -18.81 15.47 7.30
C LEU A 78 -17.35 15.91 7.35
N VAL A 79 -16.98 16.66 8.37
CA VAL A 79 -15.61 17.08 8.64
C VAL A 79 -15.10 16.30 9.86
N PHE A 80 -13.87 15.81 9.76
CA PHE A 80 -13.22 15.04 10.82
C PHE A 80 -11.87 15.67 11.18
N SER A 81 -11.68 15.95 12.46
CA SER A 81 -10.40 16.41 13.02
C SER A 81 -9.70 15.29 13.77
N ALA A 82 -8.53 14.88 13.28
CA ALA A 82 -7.77 13.78 13.87
C ALA A 82 -7.03 14.18 15.16
N ASP A 83 -6.71 15.46 15.35
CA ASP A 83 -5.80 15.95 16.41
C ASP A 83 -6.26 15.57 17.82
N ASN A 84 -7.57 15.60 18.06
CA ASN A 84 -8.18 15.27 19.36
C ASN A 84 -8.81 13.88 19.39
N CYS A 85 -8.72 13.10 18.30
CA CYS A 85 -9.42 11.84 18.20
C CYS A 85 -8.76 10.77 19.07
N THR A 86 -9.51 10.25 20.04
CA THR A 86 -9.05 9.17 20.93
C THR A 86 -9.13 7.78 20.31
N GLY A 87 -9.68 7.65 19.09
CA GLY A 87 -9.92 6.36 18.46
C GLY A 87 -10.99 5.50 19.15
N CYS A 88 -11.86 6.09 19.98
CA CYS A 88 -12.92 5.35 20.70
C CYS A 88 -13.99 4.73 19.81
N LYS A 89 -14.08 5.15 18.53
CA LYS A 89 -15.03 4.66 17.52
C LYS A 89 -16.51 4.81 17.88
N SER A 90 -16.86 5.59 18.91
CA SER A 90 -18.26 5.87 19.30
C SER A 90 -19.10 6.33 18.10
N CYS A 91 -18.55 7.23 17.28
CA CYS A 91 -19.18 7.72 16.06
C CYS A 91 -19.52 6.61 15.04
N ILE A 92 -18.73 5.55 14.99
CA ILE A 92 -18.95 4.37 14.12
C ILE A 92 -20.04 3.50 14.74
N THR A 93 -19.85 3.09 15.99
CA THR A 93 -20.71 2.11 16.67
C THR A 93 -22.13 2.61 16.86
N GLN A 94 -22.30 3.92 17.02
CA GLN A 94 -23.59 4.56 17.21
C GLN A 94 -24.24 5.02 15.90
N CYS A 95 -23.60 4.82 14.74
CA CYS A 95 -24.14 5.22 13.44
C CYS A 95 -25.20 4.21 12.97
N PRO A 96 -26.51 4.56 12.94
CA PRO A 96 -27.55 3.59 12.61
C PRO A 96 -27.45 3.09 11.16
N GLY A 97 -27.04 3.98 10.25
CA GLY A 97 -26.85 3.66 8.83
C GLY A 97 -25.56 2.90 8.52
N LYS A 98 -24.67 2.71 9.51
CA LYS A 98 -23.31 2.15 9.30
C LYS A 98 -22.58 2.84 8.14
N ALA A 99 -22.71 4.17 8.10
CA ALA A 99 -22.20 5.02 7.03
C ALA A 99 -20.73 5.43 7.23
N LEU A 100 -20.14 5.12 8.39
CA LEU A 100 -18.81 5.57 8.77
C LEU A 100 -17.88 4.37 8.94
N THR A 101 -16.67 4.47 8.42
CA THR A 101 -15.58 3.49 8.64
C THR A 101 -14.38 4.21 9.22
N PHE A 102 -13.83 3.68 10.33
CA PHE A 102 -12.63 4.21 10.96
C PHE A 102 -11.40 3.57 10.33
N VAL A 103 -10.51 4.39 9.79
CA VAL A 103 -9.30 3.96 9.09
C VAL A 103 -8.08 4.40 9.87
N GLY A 104 -7.30 3.41 10.31
CA GLY A 104 -6.04 3.64 11.01
C GLY A 104 -6.12 3.34 12.50
N ASN A 105 -5.99 2.08 12.86
CA ASN A 105 -6.02 1.59 14.23
C ASN A 105 -4.60 1.52 14.78
N MET A 106 -4.37 2.09 15.96
CA MET A 106 -3.14 1.86 16.69
C MET A 106 -3.19 0.45 17.28
N MET A 107 -2.42 -0.46 16.67
CA MET A 107 -2.34 -1.86 17.07
C MET A 107 -0.99 -2.16 17.69
N GLU A 108 -1.00 -2.95 18.75
CA GLU A 108 0.18 -3.53 19.38
C GLU A 108 0.74 -4.68 18.52
N LEU A 109 2.03 -4.94 18.67
CA LEU A 109 2.69 -6.01 17.92
C LEU A 109 2.01 -7.37 18.13
N ASP A 110 1.58 -7.65 19.36
CA ASP A 110 0.93 -8.92 19.71
C ASP A 110 -0.47 -9.02 19.12
N GLU A 111 -1.24 -7.92 19.09
CA GLU A 111 -2.56 -7.88 18.44
C GLU A 111 -2.46 -8.19 16.94
N VAL A 112 -1.44 -7.65 16.24
CA VAL A 112 -1.23 -7.96 14.82
C VAL A 112 -0.80 -9.42 14.63
N MET A 113 0.07 -9.94 15.50
CA MET A 113 0.50 -11.33 15.44
C MET A 113 -0.65 -12.31 15.71
N GLU A 114 -1.55 -12.00 16.64
CA GLU A 114 -2.75 -12.81 16.88
C GLU A 114 -3.60 -12.95 15.63
N GLU A 115 -3.79 -11.89 14.85
CA GLU A 115 -4.51 -11.96 13.56
C GLU A 115 -3.74 -12.76 12.51
N VAL A 116 -2.43 -12.53 12.39
CA VAL A 116 -1.55 -13.23 11.45
C VAL A 116 -1.53 -14.74 11.68
N LEU A 117 -1.49 -15.17 12.94
CA LEU A 117 -1.39 -16.59 13.31
C LEU A 117 -2.66 -17.39 13.00
N LYS A 118 -3.81 -16.73 12.80
CA LYS A 118 -5.07 -17.39 12.44
C LYS A 118 -5.05 -18.07 11.07
N ASP A 119 -4.09 -17.75 10.22
CA ASP A 119 -3.94 -18.32 8.86
C ASP A 119 -2.72 -19.25 8.72
N MET A 120 -2.14 -19.71 9.83
CA MET A 120 -0.94 -20.56 9.81
C MET A 120 -1.09 -21.79 8.90
N ASP A 121 -2.21 -22.51 8.99
CA ASP A 121 -2.48 -23.69 8.16
C ASP A 121 -2.47 -23.35 6.66
N PHE A 122 -2.99 -22.19 6.28
CA PHE A 122 -2.96 -21.75 4.88
C PHE A 122 -1.55 -21.44 4.41
N TYR A 123 -0.71 -20.85 5.27
CA TYR A 123 0.68 -20.56 4.92
C TYR A 123 1.46 -21.85 4.66
N GLN A 124 1.28 -22.87 5.51
CA GLN A 124 1.94 -24.16 5.38
C GLN A 124 1.56 -24.85 4.06
N GLU A 125 0.26 -24.81 3.71
CA GLU A 125 -0.27 -25.62 2.62
C GLU A 125 0.02 -24.98 1.26
N SER A 126 -0.07 -23.65 1.21
CA SER A 126 0.15 -22.87 -0.01
C SER A 126 1.60 -22.41 -0.19
N LYS A 127 2.47 -22.65 0.80
CA LYS A 127 3.81 -22.02 0.91
C LYS A 127 3.73 -20.49 0.87
N GLY A 128 2.68 -19.98 1.51
CA GLY A 128 2.35 -18.56 1.62
C GLY A 128 3.01 -17.89 2.82
N GLY A 129 2.35 -16.89 3.41
CA GLY A 129 2.87 -16.22 4.61
C GLY A 129 2.33 -14.81 4.83
N VAL A 130 3.16 -13.89 5.29
CA VAL A 130 2.74 -12.51 5.59
C VAL A 130 3.36 -11.52 4.60
N THR A 131 2.57 -10.56 4.13
CA THR A 131 3.05 -9.40 3.38
C THR A 131 2.80 -8.13 4.18
N LEU A 132 3.82 -7.31 4.38
CA LEU A 132 3.62 -5.95 4.87
C LEU A 132 3.40 -5.03 3.67
N SER A 133 2.30 -4.28 3.65
CA SER A 133 1.89 -3.38 2.56
C SER A 133 1.19 -2.15 3.13
N GLY A 134 0.37 -1.43 2.36
CA GLY A 134 -0.44 -0.30 2.84
C GLY A 134 -0.20 0.99 2.08
N GLY A 135 0.17 2.02 2.84
CA GLY A 135 0.77 3.23 2.30
C GLY A 135 2.25 2.99 2.02
N GLU A 136 3.10 3.30 2.99
CA GLU A 136 4.52 2.99 2.94
C GLU A 136 4.95 2.42 4.29
N VAL A 137 5.27 1.13 4.31
CA VAL A 137 5.70 0.39 5.51
C VAL A 137 6.89 1.08 6.19
N LEU A 138 7.79 1.68 5.41
CA LEU A 138 9.01 2.32 5.89
C LEU A 138 8.79 3.62 6.66
N VAL A 139 7.55 4.14 6.74
CA VAL A 139 7.22 5.25 7.66
C VAL A 139 7.02 4.79 9.10
N GLN A 140 6.92 3.48 9.34
CA GLN A 140 6.81 2.86 10.66
C GLN A 140 7.81 1.68 10.80
N PRO A 141 9.12 1.94 10.58
CA PRO A 141 10.09 0.88 10.29
C PRO A 141 10.42 0.00 11.50
N ASP A 142 10.37 0.55 12.71
CA ASP A 142 10.68 -0.20 13.93
C ASP A 142 9.65 -1.31 14.17
N PHE A 143 8.37 -0.98 14.00
CA PHE A 143 7.28 -1.94 14.11
C PHE A 143 7.32 -2.96 12.97
N ALA A 144 7.53 -2.50 11.73
CA ALA A 144 7.64 -3.39 10.58
C ALA A 144 8.75 -4.43 10.74
N ALA A 145 9.95 -3.99 11.15
CA ALA A 145 11.08 -4.89 11.40
C ALA A 145 10.80 -5.89 12.53
N ALA A 146 10.16 -5.44 13.62
CA ALA A 146 9.80 -6.32 14.73
C ALA A 146 8.74 -7.36 14.32
N LEU A 147 7.74 -6.96 13.53
CA LEU A 147 6.70 -7.83 13.01
C LEU A 147 7.28 -8.88 12.06
N LEU A 148 8.10 -8.47 11.09
CA LEU A 148 8.78 -9.40 10.19
C LEU A 148 9.64 -10.41 10.96
N LYS A 149 10.43 -9.94 11.94
CA LYS A 149 11.23 -10.81 12.79
C LYS A 149 10.37 -11.84 13.52
N LYS A 150 9.27 -11.41 14.14
CA LYS A 150 8.37 -12.30 14.89
C LYS A 150 7.65 -13.30 13.98
N CYS A 151 7.32 -12.91 12.74
CA CYS A 151 6.84 -13.86 11.72
C CYS A 151 7.89 -14.94 11.42
N LYS A 152 9.16 -14.57 11.22
CA LYS A 152 10.24 -15.54 10.96
C LYS A 152 10.49 -16.48 12.14
N GLU A 153 10.43 -15.96 13.37
CA GLU A 153 10.53 -16.76 14.60
C GLU A 153 9.41 -17.82 14.70
N ASN A 154 8.27 -17.60 14.01
CA ASN A 154 7.15 -18.54 13.90
C ASN A 154 7.19 -19.37 12.60
N GLY A 155 8.29 -19.34 11.83
CA GLY A 155 8.43 -20.08 10.58
C GLY A 155 7.59 -19.56 9.42
N ILE A 156 7.10 -18.32 9.48
CA ILE A 156 6.26 -17.71 8.44
C ILE A 156 7.16 -17.00 7.42
N HIS A 157 6.98 -17.31 6.13
CA HIS A 157 7.66 -16.59 5.05
C HIS A 157 7.19 -15.13 4.98
N THR A 158 8.14 -14.21 4.94
CA THR A 158 7.85 -12.78 4.95
C THR A 158 8.06 -12.11 3.60
N ALA A 159 7.10 -11.29 3.20
CA ALA A 159 7.21 -10.42 2.03
C ALA A 159 7.04 -8.95 2.45
N LEU A 160 7.74 -8.07 1.75
CA LEU A 160 7.62 -6.62 1.93
C LEU A 160 7.19 -5.99 0.61
N GLU A 161 6.01 -5.37 0.61
CA GLU A 161 5.58 -4.46 -0.46
C GLU A 161 5.89 -3.03 -0.04
N THR A 162 6.70 -2.34 -0.84
CA THR A 162 7.19 -1.01 -0.51
C THR A 162 7.60 -0.24 -1.76
N THR A 163 7.57 1.08 -1.67
CA THR A 163 8.23 1.95 -2.65
C THR A 163 9.73 2.04 -2.42
N ALA A 164 10.23 1.53 -1.30
CA ALA A 164 11.60 1.68 -0.83
C ALA A 164 12.06 3.14 -0.63
N PHE A 165 11.13 4.12 -0.58
CA PHE A 165 11.47 5.52 -0.35
C PHE A 165 11.81 5.77 1.12
N SER A 166 13.08 5.61 1.47
CA SER A 166 13.62 5.86 2.82
C SER A 166 15.15 5.97 2.77
N THR A 167 15.78 6.28 3.90
CA THR A 167 17.24 6.19 4.00
C THR A 167 17.69 4.71 3.98
N PRO A 168 18.91 4.42 3.48
CA PRO A 168 19.43 3.04 3.47
C PRO A 168 19.46 2.36 4.85
N LEU A 169 19.65 3.12 5.93
CA LEU A 169 19.61 2.60 7.30
C LEU A 169 18.20 2.13 7.70
N VAL A 170 17.17 2.89 7.35
CA VAL A 170 15.78 2.52 7.61
C VAL A 170 15.39 1.31 6.78
N PHE A 171 15.72 1.31 5.49
CA PHE A 171 15.41 0.21 4.58
C PHE A 171 16.09 -1.10 5.01
N SER A 172 17.40 -1.07 5.30
CA SER A 172 18.16 -2.25 5.70
C SER A 172 17.65 -2.91 6.97
N LYS A 173 17.16 -2.11 7.94
CA LYS A 173 16.55 -2.63 9.17
C LYS A 173 15.33 -3.49 8.89
N VAL A 174 14.46 -3.07 7.97
CA VAL A 174 13.25 -3.81 7.60
C VAL A 174 13.62 -5.00 6.71
N LEU A 175 14.50 -4.78 5.72
CA LEU A 175 14.95 -5.81 4.78
C LEU A 175 15.60 -7.03 5.46
N ALA A 176 16.26 -6.85 6.60
CA ALA A 176 16.96 -7.93 7.32
C ALA A 176 16.07 -9.15 7.65
N ASN A 177 14.74 -8.96 7.75
CA ASN A 177 13.77 -10.03 8.01
C ASN A 177 12.77 -10.21 6.87
N THR A 178 13.14 -9.83 5.64
CA THR A 178 12.30 -9.98 4.44
C THR A 178 12.82 -11.12 3.57
N ASP A 179 11.99 -12.11 3.27
CA ASP A 179 12.33 -13.22 2.36
C ASP A 179 12.04 -12.88 0.88
N LEU A 180 11.05 -12.01 0.62
CA LEU A 180 10.69 -11.54 -0.71
C LEU A 180 10.40 -10.04 -0.72
N LEU A 181 11.02 -9.31 -1.65
CA LEU A 181 10.78 -7.89 -1.85
C LEU A 181 9.89 -7.66 -3.07
N LEU A 182 8.75 -7.02 -2.86
CA LEU A 182 7.83 -6.53 -3.88
C LEU A 182 8.02 -5.00 -3.99
N LEU A 183 8.89 -4.55 -4.90
CA LEU A 183 9.31 -3.15 -4.95
C LEU A 183 8.59 -2.39 -6.06
N ASP A 184 7.85 -1.35 -5.70
CA ASP A 184 7.16 -0.47 -6.64
C ASP A 184 8.12 0.46 -7.39
N ILE A 185 8.21 0.31 -8.72
CA ILE A 185 8.93 1.23 -9.60
C ILE A 185 7.90 2.00 -10.43
N LYS A 186 7.60 3.22 -10.00
CA LYS A 186 6.47 4.00 -10.54
C LYS A 186 6.83 4.76 -11.82
N HIS A 187 8.10 5.15 -11.97
CA HIS A 187 8.60 5.82 -13.16
C HIS A 187 10.12 5.69 -13.26
N TYR A 188 10.66 5.51 -14.47
CA TYR A 188 12.10 5.37 -14.70
C TYR A 188 12.82 6.72 -14.67
N ASN A 189 12.20 7.77 -15.21
CA ASN A 189 12.70 9.13 -15.18
C ASN A 189 12.39 9.81 -13.83
N ASP A 190 13.41 10.31 -13.14
CA ASP A 190 13.29 10.95 -11.81
C ASP A 190 12.42 12.22 -11.83
N ARG A 191 12.51 13.05 -12.88
CA ARG A 191 11.71 14.29 -12.97
C ARG A 191 10.22 13.98 -13.09
N GLU A 192 9.86 13.02 -13.93
CA GLU A 192 8.47 12.56 -14.04
C GLU A 192 8.03 11.82 -12.75
N HIS A 193 8.93 11.07 -12.10
CA HIS A 193 8.63 10.47 -10.81
C HIS A 193 8.26 11.52 -9.76
N ILE A 194 9.05 12.60 -9.63
CA ILE A 194 8.76 13.73 -8.74
C ILE A 194 7.43 14.38 -9.11
N LYS A 195 7.22 14.67 -10.39
CA LYS A 195 5.99 15.29 -10.90
C LYS A 195 4.73 14.51 -10.50
N TYR A 196 4.74 13.19 -10.63
CA TYR A 196 3.55 12.36 -10.38
C TYR A 196 3.44 11.85 -8.94
N THR A 197 4.54 11.70 -8.21
CA THR A 197 4.51 11.09 -6.87
C THR A 197 4.90 12.03 -5.75
N GLY A 198 5.51 13.17 -6.06
CA GLY A 198 6.00 14.17 -5.12
C GLY A 198 7.40 13.88 -4.55
N VAL A 199 8.04 12.77 -4.93
CA VAL A 199 9.38 12.40 -4.41
C VAL A 199 10.32 11.92 -5.52
N SER A 200 11.63 11.98 -5.26
CA SER A 200 12.65 11.44 -6.17
C SER A 200 12.70 9.91 -6.11
N ASN A 201 13.00 9.26 -7.23
CA ASN A 201 13.24 7.81 -7.28
C ASN A 201 14.68 7.42 -6.94
N GLN A 202 15.59 8.37 -6.71
CA GLN A 202 17.01 8.06 -6.49
C GLN A 202 17.22 7.16 -5.26
N SER A 203 16.68 7.54 -4.10
CA SER A 203 16.77 6.70 -2.88
C SER A 203 16.08 5.34 -3.03
N ILE A 204 15.04 5.26 -3.87
CA ILE A 204 14.34 4.01 -4.17
C ILE A 204 15.27 3.06 -4.93
N LEU A 205 15.96 3.58 -5.94
CA LEU A 205 16.90 2.83 -6.78
C LEU A 205 18.17 2.44 -5.98
N GLU A 206 18.66 3.31 -5.10
CA GLU A 206 19.76 2.97 -4.17
C GLU A 206 19.38 1.81 -3.24
N ASN A 207 18.17 1.83 -2.69
CA ASN A 207 17.66 0.76 -1.84
C ASN A 207 17.39 -0.54 -2.64
N LEU A 208 16.96 -0.42 -3.90
CA LEU A 208 16.86 -1.55 -4.81
C LEU A 208 18.23 -2.23 -5.02
N ASP A 209 19.27 -1.45 -5.33
CA ASP A 209 20.63 -1.97 -5.50
C ASP A 209 21.16 -2.64 -4.24
N PHE A 210 20.85 -2.08 -3.07
CA PHE A 210 21.16 -2.69 -1.79
C PHE A 210 20.48 -4.05 -1.63
N ALA A 211 19.17 -4.15 -1.91
CA ALA A 211 18.43 -5.42 -1.82
C ALA A 211 18.98 -6.50 -2.76
N VAL A 212 19.29 -6.12 -4.00
CA VAL A 212 19.92 -7.02 -4.98
C VAL A 212 21.30 -7.48 -4.51
N THR A 213 22.11 -6.58 -3.95
CA THR A 213 23.43 -6.91 -3.39
C THR A 213 23.33 -7.87 -2.21
N MET A 214 22.31 -7.71 -1.37
CA MET A 214 22.00 -8.61 -0.26
C MET A 214 21.37 -9.94 -0.71
N LYS A 215 21.15 -10.12 -2.02
CA LYS A 215 20.55 -11.32 -2.63
C LYS A 215 19.14 -11.63 -2.12
N VAL A 216 18.40 -10.61 -1.69
CA VAL A 216 16.97 -10.75 -1.41
C VAL A 216 16.26 -10.86 -2.77
N PRO A 217 15.42 -11.89 -3.00
CA PRO A 217 14.60 -11.97 -4.20
C PRO A 217 13.75 -10.70 -4.38
N VAL A 218 13.87 -10.07 -5.55
CA VAL A 218 13.13 -8.84 -5.88
C VAL A 218 12.19 -9.07 -7.05
N VAL A 219 10.95 -8.65 -6.87
CA VAL A 219 9.96 -8.49 -7.96
C VAL A 219 9.70 -7.00 -8.13
N ALA A 220 10.11 -6.45 -9.28
CA ALA A 220 9.79 -5.07 -9.62
C ALA A 220 8.32 -4.98 -10.04
N ARG A 221 7.54 -4.16 -9.34
CA ARG A 221 6.13 -3.90 -9.60
C ARG A 221 5.98 -2.57 -10.32
N ILE A 222 5.45 -2.58 -11.53
CA ILE A 222 5.33 -1.39 -12.37
C ILE A 222 3.85 -1.10 -12.62
N PRO A 223 3.24 -0.12 -11.93
CA PRO A 223 1.92 0.37 -12.30
C PRO A 223 2.00 1.03 -13.68
N VAL A 224 1.27 0.49 -14.65
CA VAL A 224 1.18 1.05 -15.99
C VAL A 224 -0.05 1.94 -16.06
N ILE A 225 0.21 3.24 -16.18
CA ILE A 225 -0.78 4.30 -16.04
C ILE A 225 -0.91 5.06 -17.36
N PRO A 226 -2.13 5.15 -17.94
CA PRO A 226 -2.38 5.91 -19.16
C PRO A 226 -1.83 7.33 -19.07
N SER A 227 -1.19 7.80 -20.15
CA SER A 227 -0.58 9.13 -20.29
C SER A 227 0.61 9.44 -19.36
N VAL A 228 1.00 8.50 -18.49
CA VAL A 228 2.12 8.66 -17.55
C VAL A 228 3.31 7.82 -17.98
N ASN A 229 3.13 6.52 -18.20
CA ASN A 229 4.22 5.58 -18.46
C ASN A 229 3.80 4.35 -19.29
N ASN A 230 2.76 4.50 -20.12
CA ASN A 230 2.11 3.40 -20.84
C ASN A 230 2.50 3.26 -22.32
N THR A 231 3.49 3.99 -22.81
CA THR A 231 3.95 3.88 -24.20
C THR A 231 4.98 2.77 -24.38
N ILE A 232 5.18 2.32 -25.62
CA ILE A 232 6.23 1.34 -25.95
C ILE A 232 7.64 1.89 -25.66
N GLN A 233 7.83 3.22 -25.74
CA GLN A 233 9.10 3.82 -25.34
C GLN A 233 9.30 3.70 -23.83
N ASP A 234 8.25 3.95 -23.03
CA ASP A 234 8.33 3.79 -21.57
C ASP A 234 8.70 2.35 -21.20
N ALA A 235 8.12 1.35 -21.86
CA ALA A 235 8.46 -0.05 -21.66
C ALA A 235 9.96 -0.32 -21.89
N LYS A 236 10.55 0.26 -22.96
CA LYS A 236 11.98 0.11 -23.26
C LYS A 236 12.86 0.78 -22.20
N GLU A 237 12.47 1.95 -21.71
CA GLU A 237 13.22 2.65 -20.67
C GLU A 237 13.14 1.92 -19.31
N PHE A 238 11.99 1.35 -18.96
CA PHE A 238 11.90 0.46 -17.79
C PHE A 238 12.78 -0.78 -17.95
N VAL A 239 12.77 -1.44 -19.11
CA VAL A 239 13.67 -2.58 -19.36
C VAL A 239 15.13 -2.19 -19.18
N LYS A 240 15.53 -1.02 -19.69
CA LYS A 240 16.90 -0.50 -19.52
C LYS A 240 17.23 -0.30 -18.04
N LEU A 241 16.37 0.41 -17.30
CA LEU A 241 16.54 0.65 -15.87
C LEU A 241 16.66 -0.66 -15.07
N LEU A 242 15.76 -1.61 -15.32
CA LEU A 242 15.77 -2.91 -14.62
C LEU A 242 17.06 -3.69 -14.86
N LYS A 243 17.59 -3.66 -16.09
CA LYS A 243 18.88 -4.28 -16.42
C LYS A 243 20.05 -3.59 -15.73
N GLU A 244 20.05 -2.27 -15.67
CA GLU A 244 21.07 -1.48 -14.94
C GLU A 244 21.11 -1.86 -13.45
N HIS A 245 19.94 -2.07 -12.85
CA HIS A 245 19.80 -2.50 -11.45
C HIS A 245 19.78 -4.01 -11.23
N ARG A 246 20.04 -4.82 -12.27
CA ARG A 246 20.13 -6.30 -12.22
C ARG A 246 18.86 -6.97 -11.65
N VAL A 247 17.69 -6.46 -12.01
CA VAL A 247 16.39 -7.07 -11.69
C VAL A 247 15.84 -7.77 -12.93
N ASP A 248 15.49 -9.04 -12.79
CA ASP A 248 14.97 -9.85 -13.90
C ASP A 248 13.47 -10.14 -13.81
N THR A 249 12.86 -10.01 -12.63
CA THR A 249 11.48 -10.42 -12.38
C THR A 249 10.57 -9.21 -12.21
N VAL A 250 9.51 -9.16 -13.01
CA VAL A 250 8.66 -7.98 -13.18
C VAL A 250 7.19 -8.35 -13.11
N ASN A 251 6.41 -7.54 -12.40
CA ASN A 251 4.95 -7.58 -12.43
C ASN A 251 4.47 -6.24 -13.00
N LEU A 252 3.87 -6.28 -14.19
CA LEU A 252 3.18 -5.12 -14.75
C LEU A 252 1.79 -5.07 -14.14
N LEU A 253 1.39 -3.91 -13.62
CA LEU A 253 0.09 -3.73 -12.97
C LEU A 253 -0.76 -2.79 -13.82
N PRO A 254 -1.70 -3.31 -14.63
CA PRO A 254 -2.59 -2.48 -15.44
C PRO A 254 -3.41 -1.53 -14.56
N PHE A 255 -3.51 -0.26 -14.97
CA PHE A 255 -4.34 0.72 -14.28
C PHE A 255 -5.80 0.26 -14.14
N HIS A 256 -6.36 0.46 -12.94
CA HIS A 256 -7.75 0.11 -12.61
C HIS A 256 -8.40 1.21 -11.77
N GLN A 257 -9.74 1.21 -11.66
CA GLN A 257 -10.50 2.22 -10.92
C GLN A 257 -10.92 1.82 -9.49
N PHE A 258 -10.31 0.79 -8.91
CA PHE A 258 -10.71 0.29 -7.58
C PHE A 258 -10.61 1.30 -6.44
N GLY A 259 -9.83 2.38 -6.58
CA GLY A 259 -9.71 3.43 -5.58
C GLY A 259 -10.87 4.46 -5.57
N GLU A 260 -11.64 4.58 -6.66
CA GLU A 260 -12.59 5.70 -6.88
C GLU A 260 -13.55 5.90 -5.71
N LYS A 261 -14.19 4.80 -5.26
CA LYS A 261 -15.14 4.84 -4.15
C LYS A 261 -14.52 5.40 -2.86
N LYS A 262 -13.24 5.09 -2.59
CA LYS A 262 -12.55 5.54 -1.37
C LYS A 262 -12.25 7.04 -1.42
N TYR A 263 -11.93 7.57 -2.59
CA TYR A 263 -11.82 9.02 -2.79
C TYR A 263 -13.16 9.73 -2.54
N GLU A 264 -14.27 9.18 -3.02
CA GLU A 264 -15.62 9.71 -2.74
C GLU A 264 -15.93 9.72 -1.23
N GLU A 265 -15.64 8.61 -0.54
CA GLU A 265 -15.87 8.47 0.90
C GLU A 265 -14.95 9.36 1.75
N LEU A 266 -13.73 9.65 1.27
CA LEU A 266 -12.82 10.63 1.86
C LEU A 266 -13.18 12.08 1.51
N GLN A 267 -14.08 12.28 0.56
CA GLN A 267 -14.43 13.60 0.02
C GLN A 267 -13.23 14.32 -0.58
N VAL A 268 -12.34 13.57 -1.22
CA VAL A 268 -11.15 14.09 -1.92
C VAL A 268 -11.34 13.92 -3.42
N PRO A 269 -11.06 14.94 -4.26
CA PRO A 269 -11.12 14.80 -5.71
C PRO A 269 -10.17 13.72 -6.23
N TYR A 270 -10.70 12.80 -7.06
CA TYR A 270 -9.89 11.78 -7.71
C TYR A 270 -9.47 12.24 -9.12
N GLN A 271 -8.18 12.48 -9.31
CA GLN A 271 -7.64 13.09 -10.54
C GLN A 271 -7.82 12.20 -11.79
N LEU A 272 -7.92 10.89 -11.61
CA LEU A 272 -8.02 9.93 -12.72
C LEU A 272 -9.42 9.35 -12.90
N LYS A 273 -10.46 10.01 -12.36
CA LYS A 273 -11.86 9.53 -12.41
C LYS A 273 -12.32 9.12 -13.82
N ASP A 274 -11.98 9.93 -14.83
CA ASP A 274 -12.44 9.71 -16.20
C ASP A 274 -11.43 8.91 -17.06
N VAL A 275 -10.32 8.45 -16.47
CA VAL A 275 -9.33 7.65 -17.19
C VAL A 275 -9.81 6.20 -17.28
N LYS A 276 -9.74 5.63 -18.49
CA LYS A 276 -10.17 4.25 -18.71
C LYS A 276 -9.16 3.26 -18.10
N ALA A 277 -9.67 2.25 -17.39
CA ALA A 277 -8.87 1.12 -16.93
C ALA A 277 -8.21 0.38 -18.11
N LEU A 278 -6.99 -0.11 -17.89
CA LEU A 278 -6.28 -0.95 -18.85
C LEU A 278 -6.64 -2.41 -18.58
N ARG A 279 -6.99 -3.13 -19.63
CA ARG A 279 -7.18 -4.58 -19.56
C ARG A 279 -5.90 -5.29 -19.97
N PRO A 280 -5.68 -6.55 -19.56
CA PRO A 280 -4.50 -7.32 -19.95
C PRO A 280 -4.29 -7.36 -21.47
N GLU A 281 -5.37 -7.40 -22.26
CA GLU A 281 -5.27 -7.43 -23.73
C GLU A 281 -4.69 -6.13 -24.29
N ASP A 282 -5.03 -4.99 -23.67
CA ASP A 282 -4.55 -3.65 -24.06
C ASP A 282 -3.03 -3.50 -23.82
N MET A 283 -2.43 -4.39 -23.02
CA MET A 283 -1.04 -4.38 -22.59
C MET A 283 -0.13 -5.34 -23.37
N THR A 284 -0.66 -6.08 -24.35
CA THR A 284 0.07 -7.16 -25.04
C THR A 284 1.40 -6.71 -25.64
N GLU A 285 1.42 -5.60 -26.38
CA GLU A 285 2.65 -5.08 -27.00
C GLU A 285 3.64 -4.58 -25.95
N TYR A 286 3.15 -3.89 -24.93
CA TYR A 286 3.97 -3.39 -23.82
C TYR A 286 4.62 -4.56 -23.06
N TYR A 287 3.85 -5.59 -22.73
CA TYR A 287 4.31 -6.83 -22.11
C TYR A 287 5.41 -7.52 -22.94
N ASN A 288 5.22 -7.61 -24.26
CA ASN A 288 6.18 -8.26 -25.16
C ASN A 288 7.55 -7.56 -25.18
N VAL A 289 7.64 -6.26 -24.90
CA VAL A 289 8.93 -5.56 -24.78
C VAL A 289 9.77 -6.15 -23.64
N PHE A 290 9.16 -6.40 -22.48
CA PHE A 290 9.84 -7.00 -21.33
C PHE A 290 10.23 -8.46 -21.61
N LYS A 291 9.28 -9.24 -22.16
CA LYS A 291 9.50 -10.64 -22.51
C LYS A 291 10.63 -10.81 -23.53
N ASN A 292 10.64 -10.03 -24.60
CA ASN A 292 11.67 -10.09 -25.64
C ASN A 292 13.04 -9.61 -25.14
N ALA A 293 13.07 -8.81 -24.07
CA ALA A 293 14.30 -8.39 -23.43
C ALA A 293 14.90 -9.44 -22.49
N GLY A 294 14.24 -10.60 -22.30
CA GLY A 294 14.68 -11.70 -21.45
C GLY A 294 14.27 -11.59 -19.98
N LEU A 295 13.30 -10.73 -19.64
CA LEU A 295 12.81 -10.58 -18.28
C LEU A 295 11.68 -11.57 -17.96
N ASN A 296 11.63 -12.03 -16.72
CA ASN A 296 10.55 -12.85 -16.16
C ASN A 296 9.35 -11.95 -15.84
N VAL A 297 8.51 -11.68 -16.85
CA VAL A 297 7.39 -10.74 -16.73
C VAL A 297 6.03 -11.43 -16.59
N SER A 298 5.23 -10.97 -15.63
CA SER A 298 3.80 -11.31 -15.47
C SER A 298 2.92 -10.06 -15.40
N MET A 299 1.61 -10.26 -15.52
CA MET A 299 0.55 -9.25 -15.37
C MET A 299 -0.45 -9.70 -14.32
#